data_AF-A0A9Q0WLJ6-F1
#
_entry.id   AF-A0A9Q0WLJ6-F1
#
_cell.length_a   1.000
_cell.length_b   1.000
_cell.length_c   1.000
_cell.angle_alpha   90.00
_cell.angle_beta   90.00
_cell.angle_gamma   90.00
#
_symmetry.space_group_name_H-M   'P 1'
#
loop_
_entity.id
_entity.type
_entity.pdbx_description
1 polymer ?
#
loop_
_entity_poly.entity_id
_entity_poly.type
_entity_poly.pdbx_seq_one_letter_code
_entity_poly.pdbx_strand_id
1 'polypeptide(L)'
;MVHLHFSDHQEELRTRDYGDPTTHLSVSLSLFFFSSFSLYRVSFQPEHASFPPREDFLRSAEIISHRLKPYGYEYAVIDYLWYRRDVPGASTDSHGFDVIDEWGRMIPYPARWPSSKEGRGFTGIAKKVHSMGLKFGIHIMRGLSRQEKLLLFSLTSSDCTALQNLSS
;
A
#
# COMPACT_ATOMS: atom_id res chain seq x y z
N MET A 1 13.91 34.28 -16.50
CA MET A 1 13.14 33.35 -17.36
C MET A 1 14.14 32.65 -18.25
N VAL A 2 14.60 31.47 -17.83
CA VAL A 2 15.64 30.70 -18.53
C VAL A 2 14.97 29.50 -19.15
N HIS A 3 15.02 29.43 -20.48
CA HIS A 3 14.39 28.40 -21.31
C HIS A 3 15.35 27.20 -21.38
N LEU A 4 14.91 26.04 -20.90
CA LEU A 4 15.65 24.77 -21.00
C LEU A 4 15.25 24.07 -22.31
N HIS A 5 16.23 23.78 -23.16
CA HIS A 5 16.07 22.97 -24.36
C HIS A 5 16.64 21.57 -24.08
N PHE A 6 15.79 20.55 -24.17
CA PHE A 6 16.16 19.14 -24.06
C PHE A 6 16.68 18.67 -25.43
N SER A 7 17.80 17.94 -25.47
CA SER A 7 18.34 17.33 -26.69
C SER A 7 18.47 15.83 -26.47
N ASP A 8 17.73 15.07 -27.29
CA ASP A 8 17.82 13.62 -27.44
C ASP A 8 19.20 13.22 -27.95
N HIS A 9 19.79 12.20 -27.31
CA HIS A 9 20.93 11.45 -27.85
C HIS A 9 20.49 10.02 -28.10
N GLN A 10 20.16 9.72 -29.36
CA GLN A 10 20.22 8.38 -29.94
C GLN A 10 21.63 8.24 -30.56
N GLU A 11 22.37 7.21 -30.17
CA GLU A 11 23.63 6.83 -30.82
C GLU A 11 23.43 5.55 -31.65
N GLU A 12 23.75 5.67 -32.93
CA GLU A 12 23.80 4.65 -33.97
C GLU A 12 25.27 4.32 -34.27
N LEU A 13 25.66 3.06 -34.16
CA LEU A 13 26.93 2.50 -34.70
C LEU A 13 26.61 1.03 -35.04
N ARG A 14 26.94 0.41 -36.19
CA ARG A 14 27.85 0.72 -37.29
C ARG A 14 27.50 -0.29 -38.42
N THR A 15 27.44 0.17 -39.66
CA THR A 15 27.16 -0.67 -40.84
C THR A 15 28.41 -1.24 -41.52
N ARG A 16 28.22 -2.42 -42.15
CA ARG A 16 28.77 -2.97 -43.41
C ARG A 16 30.19 -3.56 -43.48
N ASP A 17 30.24 -4.85 -43.87
CA ASP A 17 30.86 -5.37 -45.12
C ASP A 17 30.34 -6.80 -45.42
N TYR A 18 30.61 -7.42 -46.56
CA TYR A 18 29.86 -7.46 -47.84
C TYR A 18 30.11 -8.84 -48.52
N GLY A 19 29.12 -9.43 -49.23
CA GLY A 19 29.21 -10.55 -50.22
C GLY A 19 29.45 -11.97 -49.68
N ASP A 20 28.95 -13.11 -50.22
CA ASP A 20 28.26 -13.52 -51.47
C ASP A 20 27.76 -14.99 -51.24
N PRO A 21 26.80 -15.58 -52.03
CA PRO A 21 25.99 -16.73 -51.62
C PRO A 21 26.38 -18.08 -52.25
N THR A 22 25.68 -19.13 -51.77
CA THR A 22 25.51 -20.50 -52.28
C THR A 22 26.53 -21.58 -51.86
N THR A 23 26.05 -22.56 -51.07
CA THR A 23 26.11 -24.01 -51.37
C THR A 23 25.36 -24.83 -50.31
N HIS A 24 24.62 -25.85 -50.77
CA HIS A 24 23.78 -26.77 -50.01
C HIS A 24 24.59 -27.68 -49.06
N LEU A 25 23.98 -28.11 -47.94
CA LEU A 25 23.86 -29.53 -47.51
C LEU A 25 23.26 -29.67 -46.09
N SER A 26 22.12 -30.38 -46.04
CA SER A 26 21.69 -31.43 -45.11
C SER A 26 21.93 -31.36 -43.58
N VAL A 27 20.98 -32.02 -42.87
CA VAL A 27 20.99 -32.57 -41.50
C VAL A 27 20.47 -31.65 -40.37
N SER A 28 19.25 -31.93 -39.90
CA SER A 28 19.01 -32.61 -38.61
C SER A 28 17.69 -32.19 -37.95
N LEU A 29 16.90 -33.21 -37.62
CA LEU A 29 15.65 -33.17 -36.85
C LEU A 29 15.98 -33.03 -35.35
N SER A 30 15.49 -32.01 -34.65
CA SER A 30 15.29 -32.00 -33.18
C SER A 30 14.45 -30.79 -32.76
N LEU A 31 13.19 -31.01 -32.37
CA LEU A 31 12.70 -31.14 -30.98
C LEU A 31 12.35 -29.80 -30.31
N PHE A 32 11.03 -29.58 -30.22
CA PHE A 32 10.28 -28.91 -29.17
C PHE A 32 11.05 -27.98 -28.20
N PHE A 33 10.80 -26.68 -28.32
CA PHE A 33 10.65 -25.82 -27.14
C PHE A 33 9.49 -24.86 -27.41
N PHE A 34 8.27 -25.30 -27.06
CA PHE A 34 7.17 -24.37 -26.80
C PHE A 34 7.61 -23.49 -25.63
N SER A 35 8.14 -22.32 -25.93
CA SER A 35 8.25 -21.22 -24.98
C SER A 35 6.84 -20.92 -24.50
N SER A 36 6.50 -21.49 -23.35
CA SER A 36 5.32 -21.12 -22.57
C SER A 36 5.45 -19.64 -22.25
N PHE A 37 4.86 -18.80 -23.09
CA PHE A 37 4.51 -17.44 -22.72
C PHE A 37 3.46 -17.59 -21.63
N SER A 38 3.94 -17.70 -20.39
CA SER A 38 3.11 -17.71 -19.21
C SER A 38 2.36 -16.39 -19.21
N LEU A 39 1.12 -16.46 -19.67
CA LEU A 39 0.16 -15.37 -19.64
C LEU A 39 0.00 -15.01 -18.16
N TYR A 40 0.72 -13.98 -17.70
CA TYR A 40 0.43 -13.33 -16.43
C TYR A 40 -0.92 -12.66 -16.61
N ARG A 41 -1.96 -13.43 -16.36
CA ARG A 41 -3.32 -12.94 -16.22
C ARG A 41 -3.29 -12.04 -15.00
N VAL A 42 -3.06 -10.74 -15.22
CA VAL A 42 -3.31 -9.68 -14.24
C VAL A 42 -4.77 -9.83 -13.89
N SER A 43 -5.02 -10.50 -12.76
CA SER A 43 -6.35 -10.64 -12.22
C SER A 43 -6.73 -9.23 -11.79
N PHE A 44 -7.62 -8.61 -12.58
CA PHE A 44 -8.29 -7.37 -12.21
C PHE A 44 -9.09 -7.67 -10.94
N GLN A 45 -8.47 -7.42 -9.78
CA GLN A 45 -9.17 -7.49 -8.52
C GLN A 45 -10.14 -6.30 -8.49
N PRO A 46 -11.41 -6.53 -8.11
CA PRO A 46 -12.37 -5.44 -7.94
C PRO A 46 -11.78 -4.45 -6.94
N GLU A 47 -12.16 -3.19 -7.09
CA GLU A 47 -11.70 -2.01 -6.35
C GLU A 47 -11.76 -2.18 -4.83
N HIS A 48 -10.86 -2.98 -4.28
CA HIS A 48 -10.44 -2.94 -2.90
C HIS A 48 -9.55 -1.71 -2.81
N ALA A 49 -9.91 -0.77 -1.95
CA ALA A 49 -9.03 0.36 -1.68
C ALA A 49 -7.62 -0.20 -1.42
N SER A 50 -6.68 0.21 -2.27
CA SER A 50 -5.38 -0.42 -2.44
C SER A 50 -4.51 -0.12 -1.23
N PHE A 51 -4.76 -0.84 -0.15
CA PHE A 51 -4.02 -0.71 1.08
C PHE A 51 -2.89 -1.73 1.07
N PRO A 52 -1.61 -1.31 1.05
CA PRO A 52 -0.52 -2.26 0.97
C PRO A 52 -0.56 -3.21 2.18
N PRO A 53 -0.48 -4.53 1.96
CA PRO A 53 -0.39 -5.50 3.04
C PRO A 53 0.89 -5.28 3.85
N ARG A 54 0.90 -5.79 5.09
CA ARG A 54 2.01 -5.65 6.03
C ARG A 54 3.36 -6.06 5.44
N GLU A 55 3.36 -7.14 4.66
CA GLU A 55 4.55 -7.73 4.06
C GLU A 55 5.19 -6.77 3.07
N ASP A 56 4.39 -6.05 2.29
CA ASP A 56 4.88 -5.06 1.33
C ASP A 56 5.47 -3.83 2.02
N PHE A 57 4.89 -3.42 3.15
CA PHE A 57 5.46 -2.36 3.99
C PHE A 57 6.82 -2.77 4.56
N LEU A 58 6.95 -3.99 5.10
CA LEU A 58 8.22 -4.46 5.68
C LEU A 58 9.30 -4.63 4.61
N ARG A 59 8.96 -5.14 3.42
CA ARG A 59 9.89 -5.21 2.28
C ARG A 59 10.37 -3.82 1.87
N SER A 60 9.47 -2.83 1.86
CA SER A 60 9.85 -1.44 1.57
C SER A 60 10.79 -0.88 2.64
N ALA A 61 10.53 -1.15 3.93
CA ALA A 61 11.42 -0.76 5.02
C ALA A 61 12.81 -1.40 4.90
N GLU A 62 12.90 -2.67 4.49
CA GLU A 62 14.17 -3.34 4.22
C GLU A 62 14.95 -2.65 3.09
N ILE A 63 14.28 -2.30 1.99
CA ILE A 63 14.89 -1.58 0.87
C ILE A 63 15.42 -0.22 1.33
N ILE A 64 14.63 0.54 2.10
CA ILE A 64 15.05 1.83 2.65
C ILE A 64 16.28 1.65 3.54
N SER A 65 16.26 0.66 4.43
CA SER A 65 17.36 0.36 5.35
C SER A 65 18.66 0.02 4.62
N HIS A 66 18.59 -0.79 3.55
CA HIS A 66 19.77 -1.24 2.84
C HIS A 66 20.30 -0.24 1.81
N ARG A 67 19.42 0.48 1.13
CA ARG A 67 19.80 1.31 -0.03
C ARG A 67 19.75 2.79 0.26
N LEU A 68 18.79 3.26 1.05
CA LEU A 68 18.50 4.69 1.20
C LEU A 68 19.05 5.27 2.52
N LYS A 69 19.22 4.45 3.54
CA LYS A 69 19.77 4.86 4.84
C LYS A 69 21.14 5.57 4.74
N PRO A 70 22.10 5.16 3.88
CA PRO A 70 23.36 5.89 3.69
C PRO A 70 23.18 7.33 3.18
N TYR A 71 22.04 7.61 2.54
CA TYR A 71 21.69 8.92 2.00
C TYR A 71 20.81 9.75 2.96
N GLY A 72 20.66 9.32 4.22
CA GLY A 72 19.94 10.06 5.27
C GLY A 72 18.46 9.72 5.41
N TYR A 73 17.95 8.73 4.69
CA TYR A 73 16.56 8.27 4.86
C TYR A 73 16.42 7.44 6.14
N GLU A 74 15.63 7.96 7.08
CA GLU A 74 15.50 7.34 8.41
C GLU A 74 14.09 6.86 8.74
N TYR A 75 13.03 7.30 8.05
CA TYR A 75 11.65 6.97 8.41
C TYR A 75 11.02 5.91 7.50
N ALA A 76 10.28 4.98 8.11
CA ALA A 76 9.29 4.15 7.44
C ALA A 76 7.90 4.52 7.99
N VAL A 77 7.05 5.09 7.13
CA VAL A 77 5.75 5.66 7.51
C VAL A 77 4.62 4.84 6.89
N ILE A 78 3.63 4.46 7.69
CA ILE A 78 2.38 3.90 7.19
C ILE A 78 1.43 5.05 6.90
N ASP A 79 1.14 5.25 5.61
CA ASP A 79 0.21 6.28 5.15
C ASP A 79 -1.19 5.72 4.83
N TYR A 80 -2.15 6.51 5.30
CA TYR A 80 -3.61 6.54 5.27
C TYR A 80 -4.40 5.24 5.47
N LEU A 81 -5.49 5.35 6.24
CA LEU A 81 -6.52 4.33 6.42
C LEU A 81 -6.01 2.96 6.91
N TRP A 82 -4.96 2.97 7.72
CA TRP A 82 -4.44 1.77 8.39
C TRP A 82 -5.43 1.13 9.37
N TYR A 83 -6.43 1.89 9.82
CA TYR A 83 -7.53 1.48 10.69
C TYR A 83 -8.79 1.04 9.94
N ARG A 84 -8.88 1.24 8.62
CA ARG A 84 -10.08 0.89 7.85
C ARG A 84 -10.10 -0.59 7.51
N ARG A 85 -11.25 -1.23 7.69
CA ARG A 85 -11.49 -2.61 7.24
C ARG A 85 -11.42 -2.67 5.72
N ASP A 86 -10.69 -3.67 5.22
CA ASP A 86 -10.69 -4.02 3.81
C ASP A 86 -11.76 -5.10 3.57
N VAL A 87 -12.97 -4.64 3.24
CA VAL A 87 -14.15 -5.46 2.97
C VAL A 87 -14.91 -4.88 1.77
N PRO A 88 -15.70 -5.66 1.04
CA PRO A 88 -16.49 -5.14 -0.07
C PRO A 88 -17.35 -3.93 0.33
N GLY A 89 -17.31 -2.87 -0.47
CA GLY A 89 -18.01 -1.60 -0.19
C GLY A 89 -17.22 -0.62 0.69
N ALA A 90 -16.09 -1.03 1.27
CA ALA A 90 -15.17 -0.12 1.93
C ALA A 90 -14.30 0.60 0.89
N SER A 91 -14.42 1.92 0.84
CA SER A 91 -13.60 2.83 0.03
C SER A 91 -12.98 3.93 0.89
N THR A 92 -12.20 4.82 0.28
CA THR A 92 -11.65 6.03 0.92
C THR A 92 -12.71 6.95 1.52
N ASP A 93 -13.89 6.98 0.92
CA ASP A 93 -14.98 7.89 1.29
C ASP A 93 -16.14 7.19 2.00
N SER A 94 -16.12 5.86 2.07
CA SER A 94 -17.10 5.06 2.81
C SER A 94 -17.09 5.37 4.31
N HIS A 95 -18.24 5.16 4.97
CA HIS A 95 -18.43 5.35 6.41
C HIS A 95 -18.79 4.02 7.08
N GLY A 96 -18.52 3.89 8.38
CA GLY A 96 -18.89 2.68 9.14
C GLY A 96 -17.88 1.53 9.05
N PHE A 97 -16.75 1.72 8.35
CA PHE A 97 -15.71 0.71 8.16
C PHE A 97 -14.45 0.96 8.97
N ASP A 98 -14.42 2.02 9.78
CA ASP A 98 -13.26 2.37 10.60
C ASP A 98 -13.27 1.49 11.86
N VAL A 99 -12.11 0.90 12.19
CA VAL A 99 -11.93 0.14 13.42
C VAL A 99 -11.52 1.10 14.53
N ILE A 100 -12.40 1.24 15.52
CA ILE A 100 -12.33 2.24 16.58
C ILE A 100 -12.49 1.50 17.93
N ASP A 101 -11.73 1.89 18.95
CA ASP A 101 -11.87 1.37 20.30
C ASP A 101 -12.98 2.09 21.11
N GLU A 102 -13.22 1.64 22.34
CA GLU A 102 -14.25 2.22 23.21
C GLU A 102 -14.01 3.69 23.59
N TRP A 103 -12.81 4.22 23.37
CA TRP A 103 -12.44 5.61 23.66
C TRP A 103 -12.42 6.50 22.40
N GLY A 104 -12.89 6.00 21.26
CA GLY A 104 -12.87 6.76 20.00
C GLY A 104 -11.48 6.87 19.36
N ARG A 105 -10.55 5.96 19.69
CA ARG A 105 -9.23 5.92 19.06
C ARG A 105 -9.25 4.92 17.92
N MET A 106 -8.73 5.33 16.77
CA MET A 106 -8.54 4.44 15.63
C MET A 106 -7.50 3.37 15.97
N ILE A 107 -7.81 2.10 15.68
CA ILE A 107 -6.91 0.97 15.92
C ILE A 107 -6.59 0.21 14.62
N PRO A 108 -5.40 -0.40 14.49
CA PRO A 108 -5.01 -1.01 13.23
C PRO A 108 -5.88 -2.22 12.91
N TYR A 109 -6.38 -2.29 11.67
CA TYR A 109 -7.25 -3.37 11.22
C TYR A 109 -6.56 -4.73 11.39
N PRO A 110 -7.05 -5.64 12.26
CA PRO A 110 -6.30 -6.85 12.64
C PRO A 110 -6.04 -7.86 11.52
N ALA A 111 -6.85 -7.85 10.45
CA ALA A 111 -6.61 -8.73 9.31
C ALA A 111 -5.43 -8.25 8.47
N ARG A 112 -5.26 -6.93 8.30
CA ARG A 112 -4.09 -6.33 7.64
C ARG A 112 -2.86 -6.36 8.54
N TRP A 113 -3.08 -6.17 9.84
CA TRP A 113 -2.01 -6.08 10.84
C TRP A 113 -2.18 -7.16 11.93
N PRO A 114 -1.85 -8.43 11.67
CA PRO A 114 -2.06 -9.50 12.65
C PRO A 114 -1.37 -9.27 14.01
N SER A 115 -0.26 -8.51 14.02
CA SER A 115 0.44 -8.13 15.25
C SER A 115 -0.32 -7.14 16.12
N SER A 116 -1.36 -6.47 15.61
CA SER A 116 -2.18 -5.52 16.37
C SER A 116 -3.28 -6.18 17.20
N LYS A 117 -3.53 -7.48 16.99
CA LYS A 117 -4.49 -8.26 17.78
C LYS A 117 -4.21 -8.12 19.27
N GLU A 118 -5.29 -8.17 20.05
CA GLU A 118 -5.28 -8.04 21.52
C GLU A 118 -4.79 -6.65 22.00
N GLY A 119 -5.09 -5.60 21.24
CA GLY A 119 -4.77 -4.22 21.65
C GLY A 119 -3.29 -3.86 21.58
N ARG A 120 -2.45 -4.69 20.94
CA ARG A 120 -1.00 -4.45 20.82
C ARG A 120 -0.62 -3.38 19.79
N GLY A 121 -1.58 -2.94 18.97
CA GLY A 121 -1.39 -1.86 18.01
C GLY A 121 -0.20 -2.10 17.06
N PHE A 122 0.62 -1.07 16.84
CA PHE A 122 1.78 -1.14 15.95
C PHE A 122 3.08 -1.59 16.64
N THR A 123 3.08 -1.96 17.92
CA THR A 123 4.32 -2.25 18.66
C THR A 123 5.16 -3.33 17.99
N GLY A 124 4.54 -4.39 17.46
CA GLY A 124 5.28 -5.46 16.77
C GLY A 124 5.98 -5.01 15.48
N ILE A 125 5.34 -4.11 14.73
CA ILE A 125 5.88 -3.58 13.47
C ILE A 125 6.94 -2.52 13.75
N ALA A 126 6.69 -1.63 14.71
CA ALA A 126 7.65 -0.64 15.16
C ALA A 126 8.95 -1.31 15.63
N LYS A 127 8.86 -2.39 16.43
CA LYS A 127 10.05 -3.17 16.84
C LYS A 127 10.82 -3.73 15.64
N LYS A 128 10.13 -4.24 14.62
CA LYS A 128 10.78 -4.77 13.41
C LYS A 128 11.47 -3.66 12.61
N VAL A 129 10.83 -2.51 12.43
CA VAL A 129 11.41 -1.33 11.76
C VAL A 129 12.61 -0.79 12.54
N HIS A 130 12.51 -0.69 13.87
CA HIS A 130 13.61 -0.26 14.72
C HIS A 130 14.80 -1.24 14.67
N SER A 131 14.56 -2.54 14.50
CA SER A 131 15.63 -3.53 14.33
C SER A 131 16.42 -3.35 13.02
N MET A 132 15.83 -2.70 12.01
CA MET A 132 16.51 -2.29 10.78
C MET A 132 17.26 -0.95 10.95
N GLY A 133 17.14 -0.33 12.14
CA GLY A 133 17.69 0.99 12.44
C GLY A 133 17.03 2.12 11.66
N LEU A 134 15.73 1.97 11.37
CA LEU A 134 14.84 3.02 10.89
C LEU A 134 13.92 3.48 12.03
N LYS A 135 13.32 4.66 11.89
CA LYS A 135 12.28 5.23 12.75
C LYS A 135 10.91 4.91 12.16
N PHE A 136 9.96 4.54 13.01
CA PHE A 136 8.60 4.21 12.59
C PHE A 136 7.66 5.41 12.73
N GLY A 137 6.81 5.64 11.72
CA GLY A 137 5.79 6.69 11.74
C GLY A 137 4.43 6.19 11.24
N ILE A 138 3.38 6.90 11.66
CA ILE A 138 2.00 6.69 11.16
C ILE A 138 1.39 8.05 10.82
N HIS A 139 0.60 8.09 9.75
CA HIS A 139 -0.21 9.27 9.45
C HIS A 139 -1.57 9.18 10.15
N ILE A 140 -2.00 10.26 10.80
CA ILE A 140 -3.28 10.37 11.51
C ILE A 140 -4.07 11.54 10.92
N MET A 141 -5.36 11.32 10.66
CA MET A 141 -6.24 12.39 10.19
C MET A 141 -6.61 13.33 11.33
N ARG A 142 -6.72 14.62 11.01
CA ARG A 142 -7.18 15.62 11.97
C ARG A 142 -8.64 15.34 12.37
N GLY A 143 -8.88 15.32 13.67
CA GLY A 143 -10.22 15.30 14.25
C GLY A 143 -10.71 13.90 14.64
N LEU A 144 -11.98 13.85 15.06
CA LEU A 144 -12.67 12.60 15.40
C LEU A 144 -13.14 11.90 14.14
N SER A 145 -13.29 10.58 14.22
CA SER A 145 -13.87 9.83 13.10
C SER A 145 -15.29 10.33 12.83
N ARG A 146 -15.68 10.40 11.55
CA ARG A 146 -17.06 10.75 11.19
C ARG A 146 -18.06 9.75 11.80
N GLN A 147 -17.64 8.50 11.95
CA GLN A 147 -18.40 7.44 12.58
C GLN A 147 -18.67 7.71 14.07
N GLU A 148 -17.66 8.10 14.86
CA GLU A 148 -17.85 8.51 16.26
C GLU A 148 -18.72 9.75 16.38
N LYS A 149 -18.51 10.74 15.51
CA LYS A 149 -19.31 11.97 15.55
C LYS A 149 -20.81 11.67 15.40
N LEU A 150 -21.16 10.73 14.52
CA LEU A 150 -22.54 10.27 14.34
C LEU A 150 -23.06 9.53 15.57
N LEU A 151 -22.26 8.67 16.19
CA LEU A 151 -22.62 7.97 17.43
C LEU A 151 -22.84 8.93 18.59
N LEU A 152 -21.91 9.85 18.82
CA LEU A 152 -22.02 10.85 19.89
C LEU A 152 -23.25 11.74 19.69
N PHE A 153 -23.49 12.21 18.47
CA PHE A 153 -24.68 13.00 18.15
C PHE A 153 -25.97 12.24 18.46
N SER A 154 -26.04 10.95 18.09
CA SER A 154 -27.19 10.09 18.39
C SER A 154 -27.41 9.88 19.89
N LEU A 155 -26.35 9.77 20.69
CA LEU A 155 -26.46 9.65 22.14
C LEU A 155 -26.99 10.95 22.75
N THR A 156 -26.44 12.10 22.33
CA THR A 156 -26.89 13.41 22.84
C THR A 156 -28.34 13.72 22.49
N SER A 157 -28.83 13.30 21.32
CA SER A 157 -30.24 13.51 20.94
C SER A 157 -31.18 12.57 21.72
N SER A 158 -30.75 11.35 21.99
CA SER A 158 -31.52 10.36 22.76
C SER A 158 -31.67 10.80 24.22
N ASP A 159 -30.60 11.32 24.83
CA ASP A 159 -30.63 11.83 26.21
C ASP A 159 -31.48 13.11 26.33
N CYS A 160 -31.44 14.00 25.34
CA CYS A 160 -32.35 15.15 25.28
C CYS A 160 -33.82 14.74 25.19
N THR A 161 -34.12 13.65 24.48
CA THR A 161 -35.49 13.14 24.34
C THR A 161 -35.96 12.43 25.62
N ALA A 162 -35.06 11.71 26.31
CA ALA A 162 -35.36 11.06 27.59
C ALA A 162 -35.61 12.08 28.72
N LEU A 163 -34.90 13.22 28.73
CA LEU A 163 -35.11 14.28 29.71
C LEU A 163 -36.43 15.06 29.50
N GLN A 164 -36.96 15.15 28.28
CA GLN A 164 -38.26 15.77 28.02
C GLN A 164 -39.45 14.92 28.49
N ASN A 165 -39.30 13.60 28.52
CA ASN A 165 -40.35 12.67 28.98
C ASN A 165 -40.40 12.48 30.50
N LEU A 166 -39.40 12.97 31.25
CA LEU A 166 -39.39 12.98 32.72
C LEU A 166 -39.94 14.29 33.31
N SER A 167 -40.28 15.26 32.46
CA SER A 167 -40.85 16.56 32.84
C SER A 167 -42.33 16.72 32.46
N SER A 168 -43.05 15.62 32.21
CA SER A 168 -44.49 15.61 31.89
C SER A 168 -45.29 14.89 32.96
#